data_AF-A0A7G1N566-F1
#
_entry.id   AF-A0A7G1N566-F1
#
_cell.length_a   1.000
_cell.length_b   1.000
_cell.length_c   1.000
_cell.angle_alpha   90.00
_cell.angle_beta   90.00
_cell.angle_gamma   90.00
#
_symmetry.space_group_name_H-M   'P 1'
#
loop_
_entity.id
_entity.type
_entity.pdbx_description
1 polymer ?
#
loop_
_entity_poly.entity_id
_entity_poly.type
_entity_poly.pdbx_seq_one_letter_code
_entity_poly.pdbx_strand_id
1 'polypeptide(L)'
;MLTSADRITRALNSSDYQADFPPESLRDVELFMNEHSDHGIAVADGLLATDLGSRLFALGAYLSETVRHSLGGTWEADDEDLAAR
;
A
#
# COMPACT_ATOMS: atom_id res chain seq x y z
N MET A 1 4.24 -9.94 14.00
CA MET A 1 3.00 -9.21 13.64
C MET A 1 3.01 -9.01 12.14
N LEU A 2 1.85 -9.11 11.47
CA LEU A 2 1.76 -8.72 10.05
C LEU A 2 1.85 -7.20 9.95
N THR A 3 2.69 -6.70 9.04
CA THR A 3 2.82 -5.27 8.72
C THR A 3 1.57 -4.77 7.98
N SER A 4 1.43 -3.46 7.82
CA SER A 4 0.36 -2.90 6.98
C SER A 4 0.47 -3.36 5.52
N ALA A 5 1.69 -3.47 5.01
CA ALA A 5 1.97 -4.02 3.68
C ALA A 5 1.49 -5.48 3.55
N ASP A 6 1.81 -6.34 4.53
CA ASP A 6 1.36 -7.73 4.51
C ASP A 6 -0.17 -7.87 4.52
N ARG A 7 -0.85 -6.99 5.26
CA ARG A 7 -2.32 -7.01 5.36
C ARG A 7 -2.98 -6.58 4.06
N ILE A 8 -2.49 -5.51 3.44
CA ILE A 8 -3.06 -5.03 2.17
C ILE A 8 -2.78 -5.98 1.03
N THR A 9 -1.60 -6.63 0.99
CA THR A 9 -1.30 -7.71 0.03
C THR A 9 -2.35 -8.82 0.10
N ARG A 10 -2.67 -9.30 1.31
CA ARG A 10 -3.72 -10.34 1.46
C ARG A 10 -5.08 -9.86 0.99
N ALA A 11 -5.46 -8.63 1.29
CA ALA A 11 -6.74 -8.06 0.89
C ALA A 11 -6.84 -7.89 -0.64
N LEU A 12 -5.78 -7.39 -1.27
CA LEU A 12 -5.66 -7.24 -2.73
C LEU A 12 -5.71 -8.60 -3.42
N ASN A 13 -4.91 -9.56 -2.97
CA ASN A 13 -4.92 -10.93 -3.50
C ASN A 13 -6.30 -11.62 -3.33
N SER A 14 -7.01 -11.35 -2.24
CA SER A 14 -8.39 -11.85 -2.07
C SER A 14 -9.43 -11.15 -2.94
N SER A 15 -9.06 -10.03 -3.56
CA SER A 15 -9.88 -9.24 -4.49
C SER A 15 -9.37 -9.37 -5.93
N ASP A 16 -8.64 -10.46 -6.24
CA ASP A 16 -8.09 -10.82 -7.55
C ASP A 16 -6.99 -9.90 -8.12
N TYR A 17 -6.44 -8.98 -7.32
CA TYR A 17 -5.23 -8.22 -7.67
C TYR A 17 -3.97 -9.00 -7.32
N GLN A 18 -2.95 -8.99 -8.17
CA GLN A 18 -1.64 -9.59 -7.93
C GLN A 18 -0.72 -8.61 -7.17
N ALA A 19 -0.61 -8.78 -5.85
CA ALA A 19 0.11 -7.85 -4.97
C ALA A 19 1.25 -8.52 -4.15
N ASP A 20 2.09 -9.32 -4.82
CA ASP A 20 3.11 -10.16 -4.15
C ASP A 20 4.53 -9.54 -4.03
N PHE A 21 4.65 -8.21 -4.12
CA PHE A 21 5.90 -7.42 -3.97
C PHE A 21 6.98 -7.40 -5.07
N PRO A 22 6.90 -8.07 -6.23
CA PRO A 22 7.81 -7.72 -7.32
C PRO A 22 7.36 -6.41 -8.02
N PRO A 23 8.26 -5.69 -8.72
CA PRO A 23 7.94 -4.42 -9.38
C PRO A 23 6.69 -4.46 -10.28
N GLU A 24 6.49 -5.57 -10.98
CA GLU A 24 5.34 -5.78 -11.88
C GLU A 24 3.99 -5.72 -11.15
N SER A 25 3.95 -6.08 -9.86
CA SER A 25 2.74 -6.06 -9.04
C SER A 25 2.26 -4.64 -8.70
N LEU A 26 3.07 -3.61 -8.98
CA LEU A 26 2.61 -2.21 -8.86
C LEU A 26 1.52 -1.87 -9.90
N ARG A 27 1.45 -2.61 -11.01
CA ARG A 27 0.39 -2.45 -12.01
C ARG A 27 -0.99 -2.71 -11.42
N ASP A 28 -1.11 -3.70 -10.55
CA ASP A 28 -2.40 -4.06 -9.97
C ASP A 28 -2.82 -3.10 -8.85
N VAL A 29 -1.85 -2.46 -8.19
CA VAL A 29 -2.13 -1.30 -7.33
C VAL A 29 -2.63 -0.10 -8.13
N GLU A 30 -2.03 0.18 -9.28
CA GLU A 30 -2.53 1.23 -10.20
C GLU A 30 -3.95 0.91 -10.68
N LEU A 31 -4.21 -0.34 -11.08
CA LEU A 31 -5.54 -0.81 -11.46
C LEU A 31 -6.55 -0.60 -10.33
N PHE A 32 -6.21 -1.05 -9.12
CA PHE A 32 -7.04 -0.84 -7.93
C PHE A 32 -7.35 0.64 -7.71
N MET A 33 -6.35 1.52 -7.82
CA MET A 33 -6.56 2.97 -7.65
C MET A 33 -7.49 3.53 -8.74
N ASN A 34 -7.33 3.10 -9.99
CA ASN A 34 -8.19 3.54 -11.10
C ASN A 34 -9.63 3.05 -10.97
N GLU A 35 -9.85 1.86 -10.40
CA GLU A 35 -11.19 1.29 -10.22
C GLU A 35 -11.92 1.89 -9.01
N HIS A 36 -11.18 2.27 -7.96
CA HIS A 36 -11.76 2.70 -6.68
C HIS A 36 -11.60 4.21 -6.41
N SER A 37 -11.02 4.96 -7.33
CA SER A 37 -10.95 6.42 -7.26
C SER A 37 -11.16 7.09 -8.62
N ASP A 38 -11.75 8.27 -8.59
CA ASP A 38 -11.96 9.14 -9.75
C ASP A 38 -11.40 10.52 -9.41
N HIS A 39 -10.42 10.99 -10.19
CA HIS A 39 -9.71 12.26 -9.96
C HIS A 39 -9.21 12.47 -8.51
N GLY A 40 -8.75 11.39 -7.87
CA GLY A 40 -8.25 11.42 -6.49
C GLY A 40 -9.33 11.40 -5.41
N ILE A 41 -10.60 11.24 -5.79
CA ILE A 41 -11.73 11.08 -4.88
C ILE A 41 -12.17 9.62 -4.90
N ALA A 42 -12.37 9.00 -3.73
CA ALA A 42 -12.89 7.65 -3.66
C ALA A 42 -14.29 7.56 -4.29
N VAL A 43 -14.51 6.57 -5.16
CA VAL A 43 -15.85 6.31 -5.72
C VAL A 43 -16.76 5.74 -4.63
N ALA A 44 -18.03 6.15 -4.60
CA ALA A 44 -18.94 5.91 -3.47
C ALA A 44 -19.14 4.42 -3.11
N ASP A 45 -19.12 3.53 -4.11
CA ASP A 45 -19.29 2.08 -3.94
C ASP A 45 -17.96 1.31 -4.07
N GLY A 46 -16.83 2.02 -4.10
CA GLY A 46 -15.50 1.43 -4.23
C GLY A 46 -14.90 0.98 -2.91
N LEU A 47 -13.87 0.15 -2.99
CA LEU A 47 -13.11 -0.33 -1.83
C LEU A 47 -12.40 0.81 -1.08
N LEU A 48 -12.18 1.98 -1.70
CA LEU A 48 -11.63 3.15 -1.03
C LEU A 48 -12.68 4.00 -0.29
N ALA A 49 -13.98 3.74 -0.47
CA ALA A 49 -15.06 4.50 0.19
C ALA A 49 -15.08 4.32 1.71
N THR A 50 -14.53 3.20 2.19
CA THR A 50 -14.44 2.84 3.62
C THR A 50 -13.00 2.82 4.07
N ASP A 51 -12.74 3.34 5.27
CA ASP A 51 -11.41 3.32 5.91
C ASP A 51 -10.29 3.93 5.04
N LEU A 52 -10.63 4.93 4.22
CA LEU A 52 -9.79 5.54 3.18
C LEU A 52 -8.34 5.78 3.65
N GLY A 53 -8.18 6.50 4.77
CA GLY A 53 -6.85 6.82 5.30
C GLY A 53 -6.01 5.59 5.64
N SER A 54 -6.62 4.57 6.25
CA SER A 54 -5.91 3.33 6.60
C SER A 54 -5.53 2.52 5.36
N ARG A 55 -6.38 2.51 4.34
CA ARG A 55 -6.12 1.82 3.07
C ARG A 55 -5.03 2.51 2.26
N LEU A 56 -5.09 3.84 2.14
CA LEU A 56 -4.03 4.61 1.49
C LEU A 56 -2.69 4.46 2.20
N PHE A 57 -2.69 4.47 3.54
CA PHE A 57 -1.48 4.20 4.32
C PHE A 57 -0.92 2.81 4.02
N ALA A 58 -1.77 1.78 3.99
CA ALA A 58 -1.34 0.42 3.72
C ALA A 58 -0.83 0.24 2.28
N LEU A 59 -1.49 0.85 1.28
CA LEU A 59 -1.03 0.88 -0.11
C LEU A 59 0.32 1.59 -0.25
N GLY A 60 0.51 2.72 0.43
CA GLY A 60 1.80 3.42 0.48
C GLY A 60 2.90 2.57 1.10
N ALA A 61 2.60 1.86 2.19
CA ALA A 61 3.53 0.91 2.80
C ALA A 61 3.86 -0.26 1.85
N TYR A 62 2.87 -0.79 1.13
CA TYR A 62 3.11 -1.83 0.13
C TYR A 62 4.03 -1.35 -1.01
N LEU A 63 3.76 -0.14 -1.54
CA LEU A 63 4.58 0.47 -2.58
C LEU A 63 6.03 0.63 -2.13
N SER A 64 6.24 1.17 -0.92
CA SER A 64 7.58 1.39 -0.41
C SER A 64 8.33 0.10 -0.10
N GLU A 65 7.66 -0.91 0.45
CA GLU A 65 8.25 -2.25 0.62
C GLU A 65 8.64 -2.87 -0.72
N THR A 66 7.77 -2.77 -1.74
CA THR A 66 8.06 -3.26 -3.10
C THR A 66 9.32 -2.62 -3.67
N VAL A 67 9.43 -1.28 -3.59
CA VAL A 67 10.62 -0.55 -4.07
C VAL A 67 11.86 -0.93 -3.25
N ARG A 68 11.75 -0.97 -1.93
CA ARG A 68 12.84 -1.32 -1.02
C ARG A 68 13.38 -2.71 -1.31
N HIS A 69 12.52 -3.70 -1.47
CA HIS A 69 12.91 -5.07 -1.82
C HIS A 69 13.58 -5.14 -3.19
N SER A 70 13.02 -4.45 -4.19
CA SER A 70 13.51 -4.48 -5.56
C SER A 70 14.91 -3.87 -5.73
N LEU A 71 15.27 -2.91 -4.88
CA LEU A 71 16.56 -2.24 -4.90
C LEU A 71 17.55 -2.79 -3.86
N GLY A 72 17.16 -3.81 -3.08
CA GLY A 72 17.98 -4.33 -1.98
C GLY A 72 18.19 -3.32 -0.85
N GLY A 73 17.26 -2.38 -0.68
CA GLY A 73 17.33 -1.29 0.30
C GLY A 73 16.98 -1.71 1.72
N THR A 74 17.34 -0.86 2.66
CA THR A 74 17.03 -0.98 4.09
C THR A 74 16.33 0.28 4.57
N TRP A 75 15.43 0.14 5.54
CA TRP A 75 14.88 1.30 6.23
C TRP A 75 15.93 1.91 7.15
N GLU A 76 16.10 3.22 7.06
CA GLU A 76 16.85 4.01 8.01
C GLU A 76 15.84 4.75 8.88
N ALA A 77 15.81 4.43 10.17
CA ALA A 77 15.04 5.15 11.16
C ALA A 77 15.99 6.07 11.91
N ASP A 78 15.68 7.37 11.95
CA ASP A 78 16.35 8.29 12.85
C ASP A 78 15.67 8.20 14.21
N ASP A 79 16.21 7.36 15.09
CA ASP A 79 15.68 7.13 16.44
C ASP A 79 15.77 8.38 17.33
N GLU A 80 16.45 9.45 16.89
CA GLU A 80 16.57 10.71 17.65
C GLU A 80 15.27 11.55 17.66
N ASP A 81 14.34 11.35 16.72
CA ASP A 81 13.07 12.12 16.67
C ASP A 81 12.00 11.64 17.69
N LEU A 82 12.22 10.47 18.31
CA LEU A 82 11.33 9.90 19.34
C LEU A 82 11.61 10.44 20.76
N ALA A 83 12.78 11.05 21.00
CA ALA A 83 13.17 11.54 22.32
C ALA A 83 12.69 12.97 22.63
N ALA A 84 12.13 13.68 21.64
CA ALA A 84 11.78 15.11 21.74
C ALA A 84 10.28 15.41 21.80
N ARG A 85 9.40 14.41 21.98
CA ARG A 85 7.94 14.59 22.09
C ARG A 85 7.40 14.22 23.46
#